data_AF-A0A5C1ASX9-F1
#
_entry.id   AF-A0A5C1ASX9-F1
#
_cell.length_a   1.000
_cell.length_b   1.000
_cell.length_c   1.000
_cell.angle_alpha   90.00
_cell.angle_beta   90.00
_cell.angle_gamma   90.00
#
_symmetry.space_group_name_H-M   'P 1'
#
loop_
_entity.id
_entity.type
_entity.pdbx_description
1 polymer ?
#
loop_
_entity_poly.entity_id
_entity_poly.type
_entity_poly.pdbx_seq_one_letter_code
_entity_poly.pdbx_strand_id
1 'polypeptide(L)'
;MELTVATILVAFAGVFLISFMRGAFGGGFAIVGIPLLSTVMDPVAAGGLLAPLFIAMDLYALRYWKPSTWSRPDLRLLVPGLVIGIGFGYMLFRVLDHRAIAIMMAAITLVFVGLWLVRGAEVTVRPRSAPKAIAAGLTSGVTTMVAHSGGPPLAMYLLPLGLSKEIYAGTTSLFFTVGNATKLVPWLLLVQPAADTWALMAICLLAIPAGIWLGWRLHGALDQRQVYRACYGLLVVTALKLLWDGISGFLG
;
A
#
# COMPACT_ATOMS: atom_id res chain seq x y z
N MET A 1 -7.60 23.62 -3.03
CA MET A 1 -8.10 22.62 -4.01
C MET A 1 -9.59 22.84 -4.08
N GLU A 2 -10.13 23.16 -5.26
CA GLU A 2 -11.58 23.34 -5.38
C GLU A 2 -12.30 21.99 -5.27
N LEU A 3 -13.33 21.92 -4.42
CA LEU A 3 -14.19 20.75 -4.25
C LEU A 3 -15.18 20.64 -5.42
N THR A 4 -14.66 20.28 -6.59
CA THR A 4 -15.52 19.98 -7.74
C THR A 4 -16.21 18.63 -7.55
N VAL A 5 -17.35 18.43 -8.21
CA VAL A 5 -18.05 17.15 -8.23
C VAL A 5 -17.15 16.03 -8.75
N ALA A 6 -16.32 16.31 -9.76
CA ALA A 6 -15.36 15.35 -10.30
C ALA A 6 -14.32 14.92 -9.25
N THR A 7 -13.74 15.87 -8.52
CA THR A 7 -12.78 15.60 -7.44
C THR A 7 -13.39 14.71 -6.36
N ILE A 8 -14.63 15.00 -5.95
CA ILE A 8 -15.35 14.22 -4.93
C ILE A 8 -15.58 12.79 -5.41
N LEU A 9 -16.11 12.60 -6.63
CA LEU A 9 -16.41 11.27 -7.17
C LEU A 9 -15.16 10.42 -7.36
N VAL A 10 -14.09 10.99 -7.93
CA VAL A 10 -12.82 10.28 -8.13
C VAL A 10 -12.19 9.92 -6.78
N ALA A 11 -12.18 10.85 -5.82
CA ALA A 11 -11.63 10.58 -4.50
C ALA A 11 -12.43 9.52 -3.74
N PHE A 12 -13.76 9.59 -3.79
CA PHE A 12 -14.64 8.60 -3.17
C PHE A 12 -14.43 7.21 -3.78
N ALA A 13 -14.42 7.12 -5.11
CA ALA A 13 -14.19 5.86 -5.83
C ALA A 13 -12.80 5.28 -5.53
N GLY A 14 -11.76 6.13 -5.46
CA GLY A 14 -10.42 5.72 -5.12
C GLY A 14 -10.31 5.22 -3.68
N VAL A 15 -10.88 5.95 -2.72
CA VAL A 15 -10.91 5.53 -1.32
C VAL A 15 -11.71 4.23 -1.14
N PHE A 16 -12.83 4.07 -1.86
CA PHE A 16 -13.58 2.83 -1.90
C PHE A 16 -12.72 1.67 -2.43
N LEU A 17 -12.04 1.84 -3.56
CA LEU A 17 -11.21 0.81 -4.17
C LEU A 17 -10.04 0.42 -3.27
N ILE A 18 -9.35 1.40 -2.67
CA ILE A 18 -8.27 1.15 -1.71
C ILE A 18 -8.80 0.36 -0.50
N SER A 19 -9.94 0.78 0.04
CA SER A 19 -10.62 0.12 1.16
C SER A 19 -11.01 -1.32 0.81
N PHE A 20 -11.48 -1.54 -0.42
CA PHE A 20 -11.77 -2.86 -0.97
C PHE A 20 -10.52 -3.74 -1.05
N MET A 21 -9.42 -3.24 -1.61
CA MET A 21 -8.14 -3.98 -1.66
C MET A 21 -7.62 -4.32 -0.26
N ARG A 22 -7.86 -3.43 0.71
CA ARG A 22 -7.52 -3.67 2.11
C ARG A 22 -8.39 -4.75 2.76
N GLY A 23 -9.69 -4.72 2.51
CA GLY A 23 -10.60 -5.79 2.91
C GLY A 23 -10.24 -7.14 2.28
N ALA A 24 -9.88 -7.16 1.00
CA ALA A 24 -9.66 -8.39 0.24
C ALA A 24 -8.29 -9.04 0.45
N PHE A 25 -7.23 -8.24 0.64
CA PHE A 25 -5.86 -8.76 0.64
C PHE A 25 -4.99 -8.23 1.79
N GLY A 26 -5.61 -7.57 2.78
CA GLY A 26 -4.90 -6.99 3.92
C GLY A 26 -4.17 -5.68 3.62
N GLY A 27 -4.35 -5.06 2.45
CA GLY A 27 -3.91 -3.69 2.19
C GLY A 27 -2.57 -3.54 1.46
N GLY A 28 -1.85 -4.64 1.18
CA GLY A 28 -0.62 -4.58 0.39
C GLY A 28 -0.81 -4.07 -1.05
N PHE A 29 -2.02 -4.15 -1.59
CA PHE A 29 -2.31 -3.75 -2.97
C PHE A 29 -3.09 -2.42 -3.07
N ALA A 30 -3.06 -1.62 -2.02
CA ALA A 30 -3.63 -0.26 -1.99
C ALA A 30 -2.92 0.75 -2.93
N ILE A 31 -1.89 0.31 -3.66
CA ILE A 31 -1.02 1.13 -4.49
C ILE A 31 -1.75 1.89 -5.62
N VAL A 32 -2.92 1.43 -6.02
CA VAL A 32 -3.76 2.08 -7.04
C VAL A 32 -4.29 3.44 -6.59
N GLY A 33 -4.20 3.77 -5.30
CA GLY A 33 -4.77 4.99 -4.72
C GLY A 33 -4.17 6.29 -5.24
N ILE A 34 -2.85 6.46 -5.14
CA ILE A 34 -2.17 7.70 -5.59
C ILE A 34 -2.42 7.96 -7.08
N PRO A 35 -2.19 7.00 -8.00
CA PRO A 35 -2.34 7.24 -9.43
C PRO A 35 -3.76 7.63 -9.84
N LEU A 36 -4.77 7.08 -9.16
CA LEU A 36 -6.16 7.42 -9.41
C LEU A 36 -6.48 8.83 -8.91
N LEU A 37 -6.05 9.17 -7.69
CA LEU A 37 -6.25 10.51 -7.13
C LEU A 37 -5.45 11.57 -7.90
N SER A 38 -4.27 11.24 -8.41
CA SER A 38 -3.42 12.18 -9.14
C SER A 38 -4.00 12.65 -10.48
N THR A 39 -5.12 12.07 -10.92
CA THR A 39 -5.88 12.56 -12.08
C THR A 39 -6.66 13.85 -11.78
N VAL A 40 -6.91 14.16 -10.51
CA VAL A 40 -7.70 15.31 -10.06
C VAL A 40 -7.00 16.20 -9.03
N MET A 41 -5.85 15.78 -8.50
CA MET A 41 -5.04 16.55 -7.55
C MET A 41 -3.56 16.24 -7.69
N ASP A 42 -2.70 17.03 -7.04
CA ASP A 42 -1.25 16.76 -7.01
C ASP A 42 -0.92 15.44 -6.27
N PRO A 43 0.07 14.64 -6.71
CA PRO A 43 0.42 13.37 -6.06
C PRO A 43 0.82 13.50 -4.57
N VAL A 44 1.48 14.59 -4.18
CA VAL A 44 1.85 14.87 -2.79
C VAL A 44 0.59 15.20 -1.98
N ALA A 45 -0.32 16.00 -2.55
CA ALA A 45 -1.62 16.28 -1.93
C ALA A 45 -2.47 15.01 -1.76
N ALA A 46 -2.47 14.11 -2.75
CA ALA A 46 -3.12 12.80 -2.65
C ALA A 46 -2.53 11.94 -1.53
N GLY A 47 -1.20 11.93 -1.36
CA GLY A 47 -0.53 11.25 -0.25
C GLY A 47 -0.95 11.80 1.12
N GLY A 48 -1.00 13.14 1.26
CA GLY A 48 -1.49 13.82 2.46
C GLY A 48 -2.97 13.53 2.76
N LEU A 49 -3.81 13.46 1.72
CA LEU A 49 -5.22 13.09 1.84
C LEU A 49 -5.40 11.64 2.34
N LEU A 50 -4.63 10.72 1.79
CA LEU A 50 -4.74 9.30 2.11
C LEU A 50 -4.18 8.95 3.50
N ALA A 51 -3.17 9.68 4.01
CA ALA A 51 -2.51 9.32 5.26
C ALA A 51 -3.48 9.22 6.46
N PRO A 52 -4.37 10.19 6.75
CA PRO A 52 -5.39 10.05 7.80
C PRO A 52 -6.45 8.99 7.46
N LEU A 53 -6.89 8.93 6.20
CA LEU A 53 -7.90 7.95 5.77
C LEU A 53 -7.41 6.52 5.94
N PHE A 54 -6.13 6.25 5.70
CA PHE A 54 -5.55 4.94 5.92
C PHE A 54 -5.71 4.48 7.36
N ILE A 55 -5.57 5.36 8.35
CA ILE A 55 -5.82 5.02 9.76
C ILE A 55 -7.26 4.59 9.98
N ALA A 56 -8.23 5.32 9.40
CA ALA A 56 -9.63 4.93 9.48
C ALA A 56 -9.89 3.57 8.83
N MET A 57 -9.28 3.31 7.67
CA MET A 57 -9.35 2.01 6.99
C MET A 57 -8.72 0.89 7.83
N ASP A 58 -7.57 1.15 8.44
CA ASP A 58 -6.85 0.23 9.32
C ASP A 58 -7.70 -0.19 10.50
N LEU A 59 -8.23 0.77 11.25
CA LEU A 59 -9.07 0.52 12.42
C LEU A 59 -10.33 -0.28 12.05
N TYR A 60 -10.93 0.00 10.90
CA TYR A 60 -12.09 -0.75 10.41
C TYR A 60 -11.71 -2.18 9.98
N ALA A 61 -10.58 -2.35 9.27
CA ALA A 61 -10.11 -3.64 8.75
C ALA A 61 -9.69 -4.62 9.86
N LEU A 62 -9.14 -4.13 10.98
CA LEU A 62 -8.72 -4.95 12.11
C LEU A 62 -9.89 -5.71 12.79
N ARG A 63 -11.15 -5.31 12.54
CA ARG A 63 -12.33 -6.08 12.98
C ARG A 63 -12.43 -7.45 12.30
N TYR A 64 -11.94 -7.54 11.07
CA TYR A 64 -11.92 -8.77 10.28
C TYR A 64 -10.57 -9.48 10.40
N TRP A 65 -9.48 -8.72 10.32
CA TRP A 65 -8.10 -9.21 10.40
C TRP A 65 -7.56 -9.19 11.83
N LYS A 66 -8.12 -10.07 12.66
CA LYS A 66 -7.88 -10.17 14.11
C LYS A 66 -6.51 -10.77 14.46
N PRO A 67 -6.03 -10.67 15.71
CA PRO A 67 -4.76 -11.26 16.15
C PRO A 67 -4.53 -12.75 15.84
N SER A 68 -5.60 -13.53 15.69
CA SER A 68 -5.55 -14.94 15.28
C SER A 68 -5.13 -15.13 13.82
N THR A 69 -5.25 -14.10 12.99
CA THR A 69 -4.89 -14.10 11.56
C THR A 69 -3.47 -13.55 11.32
N TRP A 70 -2.68 -13.35 12.38
CA TRP A 70 -1.36 -12.71 12.25
C TRP A 70 -0.24 -13.73 12.42
N SER A 71 0.69 -13.74 11.47
CA SER A 71 1.94 -14.47 11.63
C SER A 71 2.91 -13.68 12.49
N ARG A 72 2.87 -13.93 13.81
CA ARG A 72 3.77 -13.31 14.78
C ARG A 72 5.26 -13.49 14.46
N PRO A 73 5.75 -14.67 14.02
CA PRO A 73 7.16 -14.85 13.69
C PRO A 73 7.62 -13.92 12.56
N ASP A 74 6.79 -13.74 11.54
CA ASP A 74 7.13 -12.91 10.38
C ASP A 74 7.06 -11.42 10.76
N LEU A 75 6.03 -10.98 11.50
CA LEU A 75 5.89 -9.60 11.96
C LEU A 75 7.04 -9.11 12.84
N ARG A 76 7.56 -9.98 13.72
CA ARG A 76 8.71 -9.63 14.60
C ARG A 76 9.95 -9.21 13.81
N LEU A 77 10.13 -9.73 12.60
CA LEU A 77 11.27 -9.42 11.74
C LEU A 77 10.95 -8.32 10.74
N LEU A 78 9.70 -8.26 10.25
CA LEU A 78 9.24 -7.31 9.25
C LEU A 78 9.05 -5.90 9.82
N VAL A 79 8.40 -5.77 10.99
CA VAL A 79 7.97 -4.48 11.55
C VAL A 79 9.14 -3.56 11.91
N PRO A 80 10.24 -4.02 12.55
CA PRO A 80 11.38 -3.14 12.81
C PRO A 80 11.98 -2.57 11.52
N GLY A 81 12.14 -3.40 10.49
CA GLY A 81 12.59 -2.96 9.16
C GLY A 81 11.65 -1.91 8.57
N LEU A 82 10.33 -2.14 8.64
CA LEU A 82 9.32 -1.19 8.18
C LEU A 82 9.46 0.19 8.81
N VAL A 83 9.57 0.26 10.14
CA VAL A 83 9.68 1.53 10.86
C VAL A 83 10.96 2.27 10.47
N ILE A 84 12.10 1.56 10.43
CA ILE A 84 13.38 2.12 10.00
C ILE A 84 13.29 2.61 8.55
N GLY A 85 12.69 1.82 7.67
CA GLY A 85 12.49 2.16 6.26
C GLY A 85 11.62 3.40 6.06
N ILE A 86 10.55 3.57 6.86
CA ILE A 86 9.73 4.78 6.84
C ILE A 86 10.56 6.00 7.24
N GLY A 87 11.44 5.88 8.25
CA GLY A 87 12.37 6.94 8.65
C GLY A 87 13.27 7.37 7.49
N PHE A 88 13.89 6.41 6.80
CA PHE A 88 14.70 6.69 5.61
C PHE A 88 13.88 7.31 4.47
N GLY A 89 12.69 6.76 4.19
CA GLY A 89 11.79 7.29 3.17
C GLY A 89 11.35 8.73 3.45
N TYR A 90 11.10 9.07 4.72
CA TYR A 90 10.74 10.43 5.12
C TYR A 90 11.91 11.41 4.95
N MET A 91 13.13 11.02 5.35
CA MET A 91 14.32 11.84 5.13
C MET A 91 14.54 12.11 3.64
N LEU A 92 14.37 11.07 2.81
CA LEU A 92 14.47 11.18 1.37
C LEU A 92 13.39 12.13 0.80
N PHE A 93 12.14 12.00 1.26
CA PHE A 93 11.04 12.87 0.84
C PHE A 93 11.29 14.35 1.16
N ARG A 94 11.93 14.67 2.28
CA ARG A 94 12.20 16.07 2.67
C ARG A 94 13.28 16.76 1.82
N VAL A 95 14.17 15.99 1.21
CA VAL A 95 15.32 16.53 0.47
C VAL A 95 15.05 16.57 -1.03
N LEU A 96 14.15 15.72 -1.52
CA LEU A 96 13.84 15.61 -2.94
C LEU A 96 12.73 16.59 -3.35
N ASP A 97 12.91 17.25 -4.49
CA ASP A 97 11.86 18.04 -5.12
C ASP A 97 10.78 17.14 -5.75
N HIS A 98 9.67 17.72 -6.19
CA HIS A 98 8.53 16.97 -6.73
C HIS A 98 8.91 16.09 -7.93
N ARG A 99 9.85 16.55 -8.77
CA ARG A 99 10.36 15.78 -9.92
C ARG A 99 11.20 14.60 -9.45
N ALA A 100 12.07 14.79 -8.46
CA ALA A 100 12.87 13.74 -7.89
C ALA A 100 12.02 12.70 -7.12
N ILE A 101 10.90 13.11 -6.50
CA ILE A 101 9.90 12.18 -5.96
C ILE A 101 9.34 11.33 -7.10
N ALA A 102 8.89 11.92 -8.22
CA ALA A 102 8.40 11.18 -9.38
C ALA A 102 9.47 10.22 -9.96
N ILE A 103 10.72 10.66 -10.11
CA ILE A 103 11.83 9.81 -10.56
C ILE A 103 12.10 8.67 -9.58
N MET A 104 12.03 8.92 -8.28
CA MET A 104 12.20 7.89 -7.27
C MET A 104 11.06 6.87 -7.30
N MET A 105 9.82 7.30 -7.55
CA MET A 105 8.69 6.41 -7.82
C MET A 105 9.01 5.50 -9.01
N ALA A 106 9.52 6.07 -10.10
CA ALA A 106 9.97 5.35 -11.30
C ALA A 106 11.14 4.38 -11.02
N ALA A 107 12.09 4.76 -10.15
CA ALA A 107 13.22 3.90 -9.81
C ALA A 107 12.80 2.73 -8.93
N ILE A 108 11.99 2.96 -7.89
CA ILE A 108 11.43 1.92 -7.02
C ILE A 108 10.65 0.89 -7.85
N THR A 109 9.87 1.41 -8.79
CA THR A 109 9.16 0.63 -9.78
C THR A 109 10.08 -0.27 -10.59
N LEU A 110 11.13 0.29 -11.19
CA LEU A 110 12.07 -0.46 -12.03
C LEU A 110 12.79 -1.55 -11.22
N VAL A 111 13.18 -1.24 -9.98
CA VAL A 111 13.73 -2.22 -9.04
C VAL A 111 12.72 -3.32 -8.76
N PHE A 112 11.46 -2.99 -8.50
CA PHE A 112 10.42 -3.97 -8.24
C PHE A 112 10.16 -4.88 -9.46
N VAL A 113 10.02 -4.30 -10.65
CA VAL A 113 9.88 -5.02 -11.93
C VAL A 113 11.09 -5.92 -12.17
N GLY A 114 12.31 -5.41 -11.98
CA GLY A 114 13.54 -6.18 -12.17
C GLY A 114 13.64 -7.37 -11.22
N LEU A 115 13.37 -7.16 -9.94
CA LEU A 115 13.32 -8.24 -8.94
C LEU A 115 12.25 -9.29 -9.29
N TRP A 116 11.12 -8.86 -9.85
CA TRP A 116 10.05 -9.75 -10.30
C TRP A 116 10.47 -10.59 -11.51
N LEU A 117 11.02 -9.97 -12.56
CA LEU A 117 11.45 -10.67 -13.78
C LEU A 117 12.55 -11.72 -13.49
N VAL A 118 13.47 -11.43 -12.56
CA VAL A 118 14.53 -12.37 -12.17
C VAL A 118 14.00 -13.57 -11.39
N ARG A 119 12.97 -13.38 -10.55
CA ARG A 119 12.47 -14.44 -9.66
C ARG A 119 11.37 -15.30 -10.30
N GLY A 120 10.75 -14.83 -11.37
CA GLY A 120 9.65 -15.52 -12.04
C GLY A 120 8.39 -15.63 -11.18
N ALA A 121 7.32 -16.15 -11.77
CA ALA A 121 6.03 -16.36 -11.10
C ALA A 121 5.91 -17.73 -10.42
N GLU A 122 7.03 -18.46 -10.23
CA GLU A 122 7.00 -19.81 -9.68
C GLU A 122 6.57 -19.80 -8.21
N VAL A 123 5.37 -20.32 -7.97
CA VAL A 123 4.77 -20.48 -6.65
C VAL A 123 5.43 -21.69 -5.96
N THR A 124 6.64 -21.49 -5.47
CA THR A 124 7.36 -22.49 -4.66
C THR A 124 7.29 -22.10 -3.19
N VAL A 125 6.84 -23.04 -2.35
CA VAL A 125 6.86 -22.84 -0.90
C VAL A 125 8.31 -22.87 -0.43
N ARG A 126 8.74 -21.84 0.28
CA ARG A 126 10.11 -21.63 0.76
C ARG A 126 10.10 -21.42 2.26
N PRO A 127 11.16 -21.85 2.97
CA PRO A 127 11.27 -21.62 4.41
C PRO A 127 11.49 -20.13 4.72
N ARG A 128 11.17 -19.74 5.96
CA ARG A 128 11.45 -18.40 6.48
C ARG A 128 12.95 -18.09 6.41
N SER A 129 13.26 -16.84 6.07
CA SER A 129 14.63 -16.33 6.03
C SER A 129 14.66 -14.95 6.69
N ALA A 130 15.37 -14.82 7.80
CA ALA A 130 15.45 -13.56 8.54
C ALA A 130 16.04 -12.41 7.72
N PRO A 131 17.14 -12.59 6.94
CA PRO A 131 17.65 -11.53 6.07
C PRO A 131 16.63 -11.06 5.04
N LYS A 132 15.86 -11.99 4.45
CA LYS A 132 14.80 -11.63 3.48
C LYS A 132 13.64 -10.90 4.15
N ALA A 133 13.27 -11.30 5.37
CA ALA A 133 12.23 -10.62 6.15
C ALA A 133 12.63 -9.17 6.47
N ILE A 134 13.86 -8.97 6.97
CA ILE A 134 14.38 -7.64 7.31
C ILE A 134 14.46 -6.77 6.06
N ALA A 135 15.01 -7.29 4.96
CA ALA A 135 15.09 -6.57 3.69
C ALA A 135 13.70 -6.22 3.15
N ALA A 136 12.73 -7.14 3.20
CA ALA A 136 11.36 -6.89 2.80
C ALA A 136 10.69 -5.82 3.68
N GLY A 137 10.89 -5.86 5.00
CA GLY A 137 10.42 -4.84 5.93
C GLY A 137 10.98 -3.46 5.61
N LEU A 138 12.31 -3.36 5.50
CA LEU A 138 13.02 -2.11 5.19
C LEU A 138 12.56 -1.50 3.86
N THR A 139 12.58 -2.29 2.80
CA THR A 139 12.17 -1.83 1.46
C THR A 139 10.68 -1.48 1.42
N SER A 140 9.80 -2.25 2.08
CA SER A 140 8.39 -1.89 2.22
C SER A 140 8.21 -0.58 2.97
N GLY A 141 9.04 -0.29 3.98
CA GLY A 141 9.00 0.96 4.74
C GLY A 141 9.36 2.19 3.90
N VAL A 142 10.46 2.11 3.15
CA VAL A 142 10.87 3.19 2.24
C VAL A 142 9.79 3.43 1.18
N THR A 143 9.36 2.36 0.51
CA THR A 143 8.41 2.44 -0.60
C THR A 143 6.99 2.80 -0.14
N THR A 144 6.54 2.40 1.05
CA THR A 144 5.24 2.84 1.56
C THR A 144 5.25 4.31 1.97
N MET A 145 6.36 4.82 2.49
CA MET A 145 6.47 6.23 2.87
C MET A 145 6.46 7.12 1.63
N VAL A 146 7.26 6.78 0.62
CA VAL A 146 7.42 7.58 -0.60
C VAL A 146 6.22 7.45 -1.53
N ALA A 147 5.80 6.20 -1.77
CA ALA A 147 4.94 5.83 -2.89
C ALA A 147 3.58 5.30 -2.46
N HIS A 148 3.35 5.12 -1.15
CA HIS A 148 2.27 4.27 -0.66
C HIS A 148 2.28 2.87 -1.30
N SER A 149 3.48 2.38 -1.66
CA SER A 149 3.72 1.14 -2.42
C SER A 149 4.54 0.13 -1.61
N GLY A 150 4.19 -0.09 -0.35
CA GLY A 150 4.95 -1.03 0.49
C GLY A 150 4.61 -2.51 0.27
N GLY A 151 3.47 -2.83 -0.35
CA GLY A 151 3.02 -4.22 -0.49
C GLY A 151 3.87 -5.12 -1.38
N PRO A 152 4.45 -4.64 -2.48
CA PRO A 152 5.19 -5.52 -3.36
C PRO A 152 6.43 -6.19 -2.72
N PRO A 153 7.32 -5.47 -1.99
CA PRO A 153 8.41 -6.12 -1.26
C PRO A 153 7.93 -7.07 -0.15
N LEU A 154 6.86 -6.72 0.56
CA LEU A 154 6.24 -7.59 1.55
C LEU A 154 5.72 -8.90 0.91
N ALA A 155 4.98 -8.79 -0.20
CA ALA A 155 4.40 -9.93 -0.90
C ALA A 155 5.49 -10.86 -1.47
N MET A 156 6.60 -10.30 -1.96
CA MET A 156 7.77 -11.09 -2.39
C MET A 156 8.39 -11.94 -1.27
N TYR A 157 8.18 -11.55 -0.01
CA TYR A 157 8.61 -12.34 1.15
C TYR A 157 7.51 -13.30 1.64
N LEU A 158 6.28 -12.82 1.79
CA LEU A 158 5.19 -13.59 2.40
C LEU A 158 4.55 -14.64 1.47
N LEU A 159 4.37 -14.35 0.17
CA LEU A 159 3.71 -15.28 -0.75
C LEU A 159 4.47 -16.61 -0.88
N PRO A 160 5.81 -16.62 -1.00
CA PRO A 160 6.57 -17.88 -1.01
C PRO A 160 6.49 -18.68 0.29
N LEU A 161 6.01 -18.14 1.40
CA LEU A 161 5.90 -18.92 2.65
C LEU A 161 4.71 -19.88 2.67
N GLY A 162 3.78 -19.78 1.71
CA GLY A 162 2.61 -20.66 1.62
C GLY A 162 1.65 -20.54 2.80
N LEU A 163 1.57 -19.36 3.43
CA LEU A 163 0.65 -19.07 4.53
C LEU A 163 -0.82 -19.27 4.11
N SER A 164 -1.72 -19.64 5.02
CA SER A 164 -3.15 -19.60 4.67
C SER A 164 -3.56 -18.18 4.25
N LYS A 165 -4.57 -18.04 3.39
CA LYS A 165 -5.01 -16.75 2.86
C LYS A 165 -5.36 -15.76 3.98
N GLU A 166 -5.91 -16.25 5.08
CA GLU A 166 -6.24 -15.46 6.27
C GLU A 166 -4.98 -15.01 6.99
N ILE A 167 -4.00 -15.90 7.18
CA ILE A 167 -2.72 -15.54 7.82
C ILE A 167 -1.96 -14.54 6.96
N TYR A 168 -1.95 -14.70 5.63
CA TYR A 168 -1.33 -13.75 4.70
C TYR A 168 -1.99 -12.37 4.79
N ALA A 169 -3.32 -12.32 4.64
CA ALA A 169 -4.07 -11.06 4.64
C ALA A 169 -4.03 -10.38 6.01
N GLY A 170 -4.16 -11.14 7.10
CA GLY A 170 -4.07 -10.61 8.46
C GLY A 170 -2.69 -10.07 8.81
N THR A 171 -1.63 -10.80 8.44
CA THR A 171 -0.23 -10.34 8.61
C THR A 171 0.01 -9.05 7.82
N THR A 172 -0.44 -9.00 6.57
CA THR A 172 -0.34 -7.81 5.71
C THR A 172 -1.12 -6.63 6.28
N SER A 173 -2.32 -6.88 6.79
CA SER A 173 -3.17 -5.86 7.42
C SER A 173 -2.48 -5.22 8.59
N LEU A 174 -2.01 -6.02 9.56
CA LEU A 174 -1.33 -5.46 10.74
C LEU A 174 -0.03 -4.75 10.34
N PHE A 175 0.77 -5.34 9.45
CA PHE A 175 2.02 -4.75 8.99
C PHE A 175 1.79 -3.34 8.44
N PHE A 176 0.82 -3.16 7.54
CA PHE A 176 0.50 -1.83 7.02
C PHE A 176 -0.24 -0.94 8.01
N THR A 177 -0.97 -1.48 8.98
CA THR A 177 -1.52 -0.67 10.07
C THR A 177 -0.42 0.01 10.87
N VAL A 178 0.63 -0.75 11.25
CA VAL A 178 1.79 -0.17 11.94
C VAL A 178 2.46 0.85 11.04
N GLY A 179 2.71 0.52 9.77
CA GLY A 179 3.35 1.43 8.83
C GLY A 179 2.58 2.73 8.61
N ASN A 180 1.25 2.64 8.46
CA ASN A 180 0.35 3.77 8.28
C ASN A 180 0.32 4.66 9.53
N ALA A 181 0.26 4.06 10.72
CA ALA A 181 0.35 4.78 11.99
C ALA A 181 1.70 5.49 12.13
N THR A 182 2.81 4.82 11.83
CA THR A 182 4.16 5.40 11.89
C THR A 182 4.33 6.56 10.90
N LYS A 183 3.80 6.45 9.68
CA LYS A 183 3.95 7.50 8.66
C LYS A 183 2.93 8.63 8.75
N LEU A 184 1.89 8.51 9.57
CA LEU A 184 0.85 9.53 9.71
C LEU A 184 1.45 10.89 10.07
N VAL A 185 2.27 10.93 11.12
CA VAL A 185 2.91 12.17 11.59
C VAL A 185 3.85 12.74 10.52
N PRO A 186 4.80 11.98 9.94
CA PRO A 186 5.59 12.43 8.80
C PRO A 186 4.75 13.06 7.67
N TRP A 187 3.65 12.43 7.26
CA TRP A 187 2.80 12.96 6.20
C TRP A 187 2.07 14.25 6.58
N LEU A 188 1.59 14.39 7.83
CA LEU A 188 0.97 15.62 8.30
C LEU A 188 1.97 16.78 8.47
N LEU A 189 3.26 16.47 8.67
CA LEU A 189 4.34 17.46 8.65
C LEU A 189 4.71 17.89 7.23
N LEU A 190 4.64 16.98 6.26
CA LEU A 190 4.90 17.25 4.84
C LEU A 190 3.76 18.03 4.18
N VAL A 191 2.51 17.66 4.49
CA VAL A 191 1.31 18.21 3.87
C VAL A 191 0.35 18.60 4.97
N GLN A 192 0.12 19.90 5.12
CA GLN A 192 -0.88 20.44 6.05
C GLN A 192 -2.23 20.54 5.31
N PRO A 193 -3.22 19.67 5.60
CA PRO A 193 -4.47 19.66 4.86
C PRO A 193 -5.29 20.92 5.17
N ALA A 194 -5.75 21.61 4.14
CA ALA A 194 -6.68 22.73 4.25
C ALA A 194 -8.10 22.25 4.60
N ALA A 195 -9.00 23.18 4.97
CA ALA A 195 -10.39 22.88 5.34
C ALA A 195 -11.12 22.06 4.27
N ASP A 196 -10.94 22.39 2.99
CA ASP A 196 -11.55 21.65 1.88
C ASP A 196 -11.08 20.19 1.80
N THR A 197 -9.79 19.95 2.07
CA THR A 197 -9.24 18.59 2.10
C THR A 197 -9.82 17.80 3.27
N TRP A 198 -10.02 18.42 4.44
CA TRP A 198 -10.70 17.78 5.57
C TRP A 198 -12.16 17.46 5.27
N ALA A 199 -12.87 18.35 4.58
CA ALA A 199 -14.24 18.09 4.12
C ALA A 199 -14.28 16.91 3.14
N LEU A 200 -13.34 16.84 2.19
CA LEU A 200 -13.22 15.70 1.27
C LEU A 200 -12.92 14.40 2.02
N MET A 201 -12.01 14.41 2.99
CA MET A 201 -11.74 13.26 3.84
C MET A 201 -13.01 12.78 4.54
N ALA A 202 -13.80 13.70 5.12
CA ALA A 202 -15.04 13.36 5.82
C ALA A 202 -16.05 12.67 4.89
N ILE A 203 -16.20 13.13 3.65
CA ILE A 203 -17.03 12.47 2.63
C ILE A 203 -16.49 11.07 2.32
N CYS A 204 -15.19 10.96 2.09
CA CYS A 204 -14.52 9.70 1.76
C CYS A 204 -14.58 8.66 2.88
N LEU A 205 -14.72 9.06 4.16
CA LEU A 205 -14.91 8.13 5.27
C LEU A 205 -16.12 7.21 5.06
N LEU A 206 -17.16 7.70 4.37
CA LEU A 206 -18.38 6.93 4.09
C LEU A 206 -18.13 5.74 3.13
N ALA A 207 -17.10 5.81 2.29
CA ALA A 207 -16.71 4.73 1.38
C ALA A 207 -16.02 3.56 2.10
N ILE A 208 -15.35 3.83 3.23
CA ILE A 208 -14.45 2.89 3.90
C ILE A 208 -15.18 1.62 4.39
N PRO A 209 -16.29 1.70 5.15
CA PRO A 209 -16.98 0.52 5.65
C PRO A 209 -17.42 -0.43 4.54
N ALA A 210 -18.04 0.12 3.49
CA ALA A 210 -18.54 -0.65 2.36
C ALA A 210 -17.39 -1.30 1.58
N GLY A 211 -16.33 -0.55 1.28
CA GLY A 211 -15.16 -1.07 0.58
C GLY A 211 -14.53 -2.24 1.34
N ILE A 212 -14.18 -2.06 2.62
CA ILE A 212 -13.55 -3.12 3.41
C ILE A 212 -14.45 -4.34 3.56
N TRP A 213 -15.73 -4.14 3.87
CA TRP A 213 -16.66 -5.26 4.04
C TRP A 213 -16.83 -6.08 2.75
N LEU A 214 -16.99 -5.41 1.60
CA LEU A 214 -17.09 -6.08 0.29
C LEU A 214 -15.79 -6.82 -0.06
N GLY A 215 -14.64 -6.19 0.19
CA GLY A 215 -13.33 -6.82 -0.03
C GLY A 215 -13.16 -8.07 0.83
N TRP A 216 -13.50 -7.99 2.12
CA TRP A 216 -13.41 -9.12 3.04
C TRP A 216 -14.39 -10.24 2.66
N ARG A 217 -15.62 -9.91 2.25
CA ARG A 217 -16.60 -10.87 1.69
C ARG A 217 -16.02 -11.60 0.47
N LEU A 218 -15.40 -10.87 -0.46
CA LEU A 218 -14.72 -11.47 -1.61
C LEU A 218 -13.61 -12.42 -1.16
N HIS A 219 -12.76 -12.00 -0.22
CA HIS A 219 -11.69 -12.87 0.30
C HIS A 219 -12.24 -14.18 0.88
N GLY A 220 -13.35 -14.12 1.61
CA GLY A 220 -14.03 -15.29 2.14
C GLY A 220 -14.49 -16.25 1.05
N ALA A 221 -15.03 -15.72 -0.06
CA ALA A 221 -15.53 -16.49 -1.19
C ALA A 221 -14.43 -17.13 -2.07
N LEU A 222 -13.23 -16.55 -2.11
CA LEU A 222 -12.12 -17.07 -2.91
C LEU A 222 -11.41 -18.23 -2.21
N ASP A 223 -11.00 -19.26 -2.96
CA ASP A 223 -10.10 -20.28 -2.42
C ASP A 223 -8.65 -19.77 -2.29
N GLN A 224 -7.81 -20.55 -1.60
CA GLN A 224 -6.39 -20.24 -1.39
C GLN A 224 -5.64 -19.93 -2.71
N ARG A 225 -5.87 -20.75 -3.74
CA ARG A 225 -5.17 -20.65 -5.03
C ARG A 225 -5.62 -19.40 -5.78
N GLN A 226 -6.91 -19.07 -5.72
CA GLN A 226 -7.47 -17.86 -6.32
C GLN A 226 -6.92 -16.61 -5.65
N VAL A 227 -6.87 -16.55 -4.31
CA VAL A 227 -6.27 -15.41 -3.60
C VAL A 227 -4.81 -15.23 -3.99
N TYR A 228 -4.04 -16.32 -4.03
CA TYR A 228 -2.62 -16.25 -4.39
C TYR A 228 -2.42 -15.81 -5.84
N ARG A 229 -3.22 -16.35 -6.78
CA ARG A 229 -3.21 -15.91 -8.19
C ARG A 229 -3.58 -14.44 -8.31
N ALA A 230 -4.57 -13.97 -7.56
CA ALA A 230 -4.94 -12.57 -7.53
C ALA A 230 -3.79 -11.70 -6.99
N CYS A 231 -3.14 -12.09 -5.89
CA CYS A 231 -1.96 -11.39 -5.36
C CYS A 231 -0.84 -11.31 -6.41
N TYR A 232 -0.49 -12.40 -7.08
CA TYR A 232 0.52 -12.40 -8.14
C TYR A 232 0.11 -11.56 -9.34
N GLY A 233 -1.15 -11.65 -9.79
CA GLY A 233 -1.69 -10.83 -10.88
C GLY A 233 -1.66 -9.34 -10.53
N LEU A 234 -2.04 -8.99 -9.30
CA LEU A 234 -1.96 -7.62 -8.79
C LEU A 234 -0.53 -7.12 -8.70
N LEU A 235 0.44 -7.97 -8.31
CA LEU A 235 1.87 -7.62 -8.37
C LEU A 235 2.29 -7.29 -9.80
N VAL A 236 1.88 -8.08 -10.80
CA VAL A 236 2.19 -7.83 -12.21
C VAL A 236 1.56 -6.54 -12.70
N VAL A 237 0.26 -6.34 -12.48
CA VAL A 237 -0.45 -5.11 -12.88
C VAL A 237 0.18 -3.90 -12.20
N THR A 238 0.50 -4.03 -10.91
CA THR A 238 1.20 -3.00 -10.15
C THR A 238 2.55 -2.68 -10.78
N ALA A 239 3.36 -3.68 -11.11
CA ALA A 239 4.66 -3.50 -11.74
C ALA A 239 4.56 -2.78 -13.08
N LEU A 240 3.62 -3.19 -13.94
CA LEU A 240 3.40 -2.58 -15.26
C LEU A 240 2.89 -1.15 -15.16
N LYS A 241 1.91 -0.89 -14.30
CA LYS A 241 1.34 0.44 -14.09
C LYS A 241 2.37 1.39 -13.49
N LEU A 242 3.14 0.90 -12.53
CA LEU A 242 4.26 1.63 -11.97
C LEU A 242 5.31 1.96 -13.07
N LEU A 243 5.65 0.98 -13.92
CA LEU A 243 6.61 1.16 -15.02
C LEU A 243 6.15 2.23 -16.00
N TRP A 244 4.86 2.17 -16.36
CA TRP A 244 4.23 3.18 -17.20
C TRP A 244 4.35 4.57 -16.59
N ASP A 245 3.95 4.76 -15.34
CA ASP A 245 4.05 6.05 -14.65
C ASP A 245 5.49 6.57 -14.64
N GLY A 246 6.45 5.68 -14.36
CA GLY A 246 7.85 6.04 -14.34
C GLY A 246 8.40 6.47 -15.70
N ILE A 247 8.00 5.81 -16.78
CA ILE A 247 8.36 6.20 -18.14
C ILE A 247 7.67 7.50 -18.54
N SER A 248 6.36 7.64 -18.27
CA SER A 248 5.59 8.84 -18.62
C SER A 248 6.08 10.08 -17.89
N GLY A 249 6.48 9.94 -16.61
CA GLY A 249 7.07 11.04 -15.84
C GLY A 249 8.49 11.39 -16.25
N PHE A 250 9.14 10.57 -17.08
CA PHE A 250 10.45 10.87 -17.68
C PHE A 250 10.32 11.56 -19.05
N LEU A 251 9.18 11.40 -19.72
CA LEU A 251 8.93 11.90 -21.07
C LEU A 251 8.13 13.22 -21.12
N GLY A 252 7.65 13.73 -19.98
CA GLY A 252 6.93 15.01 -19.85
C GLY A 252 7.53 15.91 -18.79
#